data_AF-A0AAX3XCU3-F1
#
_entry.id   AF-A0AAX3XCU3-F1
#
_cell.length_a   1.000
_cell.length_b   1.000
_cell.length_c   1.000
_cell.angle_alpha   90.00
_cell.angle_beta   90.00
_cell.angle_gamma   90.00
#
_symmetry.space_group_name_H-M   'P 1'
#
loop_
_entity.id
_entity.type
_entity.pdbx_description
1 polymer ?
#
loop_
_entity_poly.entity_id
_entity_poly.type
_entity_poly.pdbx_seq_one_letter_code
_entity_poly.pdbx_strand_id
1 'polypeptide(L)'
;MQPKFKTTALALLISLGVVACGSSGGGSSSSEDTAQNQSPTSQEKTIENLQQTIKKHQEQINEISEKQKQLEAEKEKFSQTNEKINQLSQQETLAKEKLQQAEKQLSLANSQKEKLEKELQATEKSLNKLKEQSVIDQNRLQELSLKLTEAQNQLKNAQADADYANMVLESANKELQNVYEHRNQLEQERNEAEQKINEKEQEISYLKNENRHLEAQYNQLTKGSYATNSDLEQQEQARKAREEENGRFVDKRIIATDSSYYYGTQPQDNKVYGNITADGTRSENITSYVEMTQDYTTNYQPELNVYKNYNYNLEDAGYSVTYKNGTLYQIAYGGNPTRMTALEDLQRIPGVATYTGKALITADNYRGSEDTFTLTADFINQQINGKIRINNGSSGIGYYTQDKTIYLEDTEITTKNDILEFSGNAHFTMNQPDYSNNLGLTNIKYEGNYEGKFMGKNAAQVAGKVKIVDHNHSASPTINAVFAGER
;
A
#
# COMPACT_ATOMS: atom_id res chain seq x y z
N MET A 1 19.90 41.59 -60.06
CA MET A 1 19.72 42.82 -60.87
C MET A 1 20.77 43.84 -60.47
N GLN A 2 21.08 44.83 -61.32
CA GLN A 2 21.92 45.98 -60.93
C GLN A 2 21.14 46.91 -59.97
N PRO A 3 21.83 47.82 -59.25
CA PRO A 3 22.01 49.16 -59.82
C PRO A 3 23.47 49.61 -59.93
N LYS A 4 23.68 50.71 -60.67
CA LYS A 4 24.96 51.41 -60.87
C LYS A 4 24.93 52.72 -60.08
N PHE A 5 26.08 53.23 -59.64
CA PHE A 5 26.24 54.67 -59.39
C PHE A 5 27.58 55.19 -59.93
N LYS A 6 27.61 56.49 -60.27
CA LYS A 6 28.77 57.24 -60.79
C LYS A 6 28.91 58.55 -60.02
N THR A 7 30.15 59.00 -59.80
CA THR A 7 30.52 60.39 -59.49
C THR A 7 32.04 60.50 -59.68
N THR A 8 32.69 61.44 -60.39
CA THR A 8 32.36 62.71 -61.07
C THR A 8 32.72 64.01 -60.31
N ALA A 9 33.92 64.53 -60.62
CA ALA A 9 34.31 65.94 -60.77
C ALA A 9 34.66 66.83 -59.54
N LEU A 10 35.29 67.98 -59.89
CA LEU A 10 35.77 69.15 -59.12
C LEU A 10 37.01 68.93 -58.20
N ALA A 11 38.14 69.69 -58.21
CA ALA A 11 38.68 70.91 -58.87
C ALA A 11 38.91 72.14 -57.94
N LEU A 12 39.68 73.13 -58.44
CA LEU A 12 40.22 74.38 -57.81
C LEU A 12 41.48 74.22 -56.92
N LEU A 13 42.37 75.23 -56.72
CA LEU A 13 42.96 76.30 -57.60
C LEU A 13 44.01 77.12 -56.78
N ILE A 14 44.87 77.94 -57.44
CA ILE A 14 45.68 79.07 -56.86
C ILE A 14 46.88 78.60 -55.98
N SER A 15 48.04 79.27 -55.81
CA SER A 15 48.51 80.66 -56.08
C SER A 15 49.96 80.78 -56.61
N LEU A 16 50.28 82.02 -57.03
CA LEU A 16 51.53 82.62 -57.53
C LEU A 16 52.81 82.39 -56.70
N GLY A 17 53.97 82.59 -57.35
CA GLY A 17 55.28 82.85 -56.73
C GLY A 17 56.18 83.75 -57.61
N VAL A 18 56.88 84.71 -57.01
CA VAL A 18 57.77 85.76 -57.59
C VAL A 18 58.59 86.38 -56.44
N VAL A 19 59.75 87.05 -56.56
CA VAL A 19 60.57 87.63 -57.67
C VAL A 19 62.08 87.46 -57.28
N ALA A 20 63.17 87.86 -57.97
CA ALA A 20 63.52 88.50 -59.26
C ALA A 20 65.06 88.30 -59.50
N CYS A 21 65.59 88.54 -60.70
CA CYS A 21 67.02 88.86 -60.90
C CYS A 21 67.31 89.62 -62.22
N GLY A 22 68.42 90.37 -62.28
CA GLY A 22 68.83 91.25 -63.40
C GLY A 22 68.74 92.75 -63.01
N SER A 23 69.79 93.55 -62.75
CA SER A 23 71.13 93.71 -63.37
C SER A 23 71.07 94.44 -64.72
N SER A 24 71.85 95.51 -65.02
CA SER A 24 72.83 96.30 -64.24
C SER A 24 73.37 97.51 -65.04
N GLY A 25 73.82 98.57 -64.35
CA GLY A 25 74.66 99.66 -64.91
C GLY A 25 73.89 100.83 -65.58
N GLY A 26 74.50 102.00 -65.81
CA GLY A 26 75.84 102.48 -65.41
C GLY A 26 76.40 103.57 -66.33
N GLY A 27 76.93 104.68 -65.77
CA GLY A 27 77.45 105.86 -66.50
C GLY A 27 76.56 107.10 -66.28
N SER A 28 76.95 108.26 -65.74
CA SER A 28 78.23 108.98 -65.50
C SER A 28 78.65 109.98 -66.59
N SER A 29 78.76 111.27 -66.20
CA SER A 29 79.54 112.38 -66.80
C SER A 29 79.22 112.80 -68.26
N SER A 30 79.40 114.07 -68.66
CA SER A 30 79.67 115.33 -67.95
C SER A 30 79.39 116.52 -68.88
N SER A 31 79.03 117.68 -68.33
CA SER A 31 78.99 118.94 -69.10
C SER A 31 80.38 119.60 -69.11
N GLU A 32 80.83 120.07 -70.26
CA GLU A 32 81.97 120.99 -70.35
C GLU A 32 81.51 122.44 -70.11
N ASP A 33 82.37 123.25 -69.49
CA ASP A 33 82.07 124.59 -69.03
C ASP A 33 82.83 125.65 -69.86
N THR A 34 82.24 126.84 -70.04
CA THR A 34 82.82 127.87 -70.92
C THR A 34 83.60 128.92 -70.12
N ALA A 35 84.93 128.81 -70.20
CA ALA A 35 85.97 129.81 -69.95
C ALA A 35 85.60 131.16 -69.27
N GLN A 36 86.38 131.54 -68.25
CA GLN A 36 87.15 132.80 -68.35
C GLN A 36 88.40 132.89 -67.45
N ASN A 37 89.11 134.02 -67.55
CA ASN A 37 90.52 134.18 -67.21
C ASN A 37 90.77 134.70 -65.77
N GLN A 38 92.03 134.66 -65.33
CA GLN A 38 92.49 134.94 -63.96
C GLN A 38 92.41 136.41 -63.55
N SER A 39 92.03 136.67 -62.29
CA SER A 39 92.69 137.65 -61.40
C SER A 39 92.38 137.33 -59.92
N PRO A 40 93.30 137.52 -58.94
CA PRO A 40 93.24 136.74 -57.69
C PRO A 40 92.73 137.51 -56.45
N THR A 41 91.45 137.34 -56.09
CA THR A 41 90.90 137.67 -54.75
C THR A 41 89.82 136.71 -54.22
N SER A 42 89.52 135.60 -54.91
CA SER A 42 88.34 134.76 -54.58
C SER A 42 88.62 133.48 -53.76
N GLN A 43 89.87 133.15 -53.43
CA GLN A 43 90.23 131.80 -52.94
C GLN A 43 89.61 131.40 -51.60
N GLU A 44 89.47 132.31 -50.63
CA GLU A 44 88.93 131.97 -49.29
C GLU A 44 87.48 131.50 -49.35
N LYS A 45 86.62 132.18 -50.12
CA LYS A 45 85.21 131.76 -50.30
C LYS A 45 85.07 130.42 -51.00
N THR A 46 86.01 130.05 -51.87
CA THR A 46 86.03 128.70 -52.47
C THR A 46 86.37 127.64 -51.44
N ILE A 47 87.30 127.93 -50.51
CA ILE A 47 87.73 127.01 -49.45
C ILE A 47 86.62 126.77 -48.42
N GLU A 48 85.90 127.81 -47.97
CA GLU A 48 84.75 127.63 -47.07
C GLU A 48 83.65 126.76 -47.70
N ASN A 49 83.33 127.01 -48.97
CA ASN A 49 82.30 126.27 -49.69
C ASN A 49 82.70 124.80 -49.93
N LEU A 50 84.00 124.54 -50.17
CA LEU A 50 84.56 123.18 -50.20
C LEU A 50 84.49 122.49 -48.84
N GLN A 51 84.84 123.16 -47.73
CA GLN A 51 84.74 122.58 -46.39
C GLN A 51 83.28 122.25 -46.00
N GLN A 52 82.34 123.14 -46.34
CA GLN A 52 80.91 122.91 -46.10
C GLN A 52 80.38 121.75 -46.96
N THR A 53 80.85 121.64 -48.21
CA THR A 53 80.56 120.51 -49.11
C THR A 53 81.14 119.20 -48.60
N ILE A 54 82.39 119.19 -48.12
CA ILE A 54 83.05 118.01 -47.53
C ILE A 54 82.29 117.55 -46.28
N LYS A 55 81.89 118.48 -45.40
CA LYS A 55 81.10 118.14 -44.20
C LYS A 55 79.78 117.47 -44.57
N LYS A 56 79.05 118.01 -45.55
CA LYS A 56 77.81 117.42 -46.06
C LYS A 56 78.01 116.01 -46.65
N HIS A 57 79.10 115.79 -47.40
CA HIS A 57 79.44 114.46 -47.90
C HIS A 57 79.82 113.49 -46.77
N GLN A 58 80.51 113.96 -45.72
CA GLN A 58 80.82 113.15 -44.54
C GLN A 58 79.55 112.73 -43.78
N GLU A 59 78.59 113.64 -43.63
CA GLU A 59 77.26 113.37 -43.06
C GLU A 59 76.49 112.33 -43.90
N GLN A 60 76.51 112.46 -45.23
CA GLN A 60 75.91 111.47 -46.15
C GLN A 60 76.61 110.10 -46.11
N ILE A 61 77.94 110.06 -46.00
CA ILE A 61 78.71 108.81 -45.86
C ILE A 61 78.34 108.11 -44.54
N ASN A 62 78.17 108.86 -43.46
CA ASN A 62 77.71 108.30 -42.18
C ASN A 62 76.28 107.76 -42.30
N GLU A 63 75.36 108.49 -42.93
CA GLU A 63 73.97 108.05 -43.15
C GLU A 63 73.90 106.79 -44.04
N ILE A 64 74.76 106.69 -45.07
CA ILE A 64 74.90 105.50 -45.91
C ILE A 64 75.43 104.31 -45.09
N SER A 65 76.42 104.53 -44.23
CA SER A 65 76.99 103.49 -43.34
C SER A 65 75.95 102.95 -42.36
N GLU A 66 75.13 103.83 -41.76
CA GLU A 66 74.02 103.41 -40.88
C GLU A 66 72.95 102.63 -41.65
N LYS A 67 72.58 103.07 -42.87
CA LYS A 67 71.62 102.35 -43.72
C LYS A 67 72.15 100.99 -44.20
N GLN A 68 73.45 100.87 -44.49
CA GLN A 68 74.09 99.58 -44.78
C GLN A 68 74.04 98.65 -43.56
N LYS A 69 74.33 99.16 -42.36
CA LYS A 69 74.24 98.40 -41.11
C LYS A 69 72.81 97.95 -40.77
N GLN A 70 71.81 98.80 -41.04
CA GLN A 70 70.40 98.45 -40.92
C GLN A 70 70.00 97.35 -41.93
N LEU A 71 70.38 97.50 -43.20
CA LEU A 71 70.11 96.53 -44.25
C LEU A 71 70.73 95.15 -43.95
N GLU A 72 71.95 95.09 -43.41
CA GLU A 72 72.57 93.80 -43.08
C GLU A 72 71.87 93.11 -41.90
N ALA A 73 71.47 93.86 -40.87
CA ALA A 73 70.65 93.34 -39.78
C ALA A 73 69.23 92.93 -40.24
N GLU A 74 68.71 93.52 -41.31
CA GLU A 74 67.42 93.17 -41.90
C GLU A 74 67.51 91.90 -42.77
N LYS A 75 68.60 91.73 -43.54
CA LYS A 75 68.95 90.45 -44.20
C LYS A 75 69.13 89.31 -43.19
N GLU A 76 69.81 89.57 -42.06
CA GLU A 76 70.03 88.55 -41.03
C GLU A 76 68.70 88.08 -40.43
N LYS A 77 67.82 89.02 -40.06
CA LYS A 77 66.44 88.73 -39.65
C LYS A 77 65.65 87.97 -40.71
N PHE A 78 65.80 88.31 -41.99
CA PHE A 78 65.17 87.61 -43.10
C PHE A 78 65.67 86.15 -43.20
N SER A 79 66.97 85.92 -43.09
CA SER A 79 67.55 84.56 -43.10
C SER A 79 67.04 83.72 -41.92
N GLN A 80 67.12 84.25 -40.70
CA GLN A 80 66.59 83.60 -39.50
C GLN A 80 65.09 83.29 -39.60
N THR A 81 64.31 84.19 -40.22
CA THR A 81 62.87 83.98 -40.48
C THR A 81 62.64 82.88 -41.50
N ASN A 82 63.42 82.85 -42.59
CA ASN A 82 63.32 81.84 -43.64
C ASN A 82 63.70 80.44 -43.15
N GLU A 83 64.75 80.33 -42.32
CA GLU A 83 65.10 79.08 -41.62
C GLU A 83 63.96 78.59 -40.72
N LYS A 84 63.35 79.50 -39.96
CA LYS A 84 62.22 79.17 -39.08
C LYS A 84 60.96 78.74 -39.87
N ILE A 85 60.70 79.34 -41.03
CA ILE A 85 59.64 78.91 -41.96
C ILE A 85 59.92 77.48 -42.47
N ASN A 86 61.15 77.18 -42.87
CA ASN A 86 61.54 75.84 -43.32
C ASN A 86 61.39 74.78 -42.21
N GLN A 87 61.79 75.10 -40.97
CA GLN A 87 61.59 74.23 -39.80
C GLN A 87 60.09 73.97 -39.53
N LEU A 88 59.25 75.01 -39.59
CA LEU A 88 57.80 74.87 -39.39
C LEU A 88 57.15 74.02 -40.50
N SER A 89 57.57 74.18 -41.77
CA SER A 89 57.07 73.39 -42.89
C SER A 89 57.43 71.89 -42.77
N GLN A 90 58.63 71.58 -42.27
CA GLN A 90 59.03 70.20 -41.94
C GLN A 90 58.19 69.62 -40.79
N GLN A 91 57.92 70.41 -39.75
CA GLN A 91 57.04 69.99 -38.64
C GLN A 91 55.59 69.78 -39.09
N GLU A 92 55.07 70.63 -39.98
CA GLU A 92 53.73 70.50 -40.55
C GLU A 92 53.57 69.21 -41.36
N THR A 93 54.58 68.85 -42.16
CA THR A 93 54.62 67.59 -42.92
C THR A 93 54.61 66.37 -41.98
N LEU A 94 55.49 66.36 -40.97
CA LEU A 94 55.54 65.31 -39.94
C LEU A 94 54.24 65.20 -39.12
N ALA A 95 53.53 66.31 -38.90
CA ALA A 95 52.23 66.31 -38.23
C ALA A 95 51.14 65.69 -39.11
N LYS A 96 51.11 66.02 -40.41
CA LYS A 96 50.18 65.47 -41.40
C LYS A 96 50.36 63.95 -41.58
N GLU A 97 51.59 63.47 -41.65
CA GLU A 97 51.89 62.02 -41.73
C GLU A 97 51.40 61.27 -40.49
N LYS A 98 51.64 61.81 -39.29
CA LYS A 98 51.16 61.23 -38.02
C LYS A 98 49.64 61.23 -37.92
N LEU A 99 48.98 62.29 -38.39
CA LEU A 99 47.52 62.36 -38.43
C LEU A 99 46.94 61.26 -39.34
N GLN A 100 47.46 61.13 -40.57
CA GLN A 100 47.00 60.08 -41.50
C GLN A 100 47.24 58.65 -40.95
N GLN A 101 48.33 58.42 -40.23
CA GLN A 101 48.55 57.14 -39.56
C GLN A 101 47.53 56.88 -38.44
N ALA A 102 47.22 57.90 -37.62
CA ALA A 102 46.22 57.80 -36.56
C ALA A 102 44.79 57.57 -37.12
N GLU A 103 44.40 58.30 -38.18
CA GLU A 103 43.13 58.11 -38.90
C GLU A 103 43.00 56.68 -39.46
N LYS A 104 44.08 56.16 -40.07
CA LYS A 104 44.13 54.78 -40.58
C LYS A 104 44.02 53.75 -39.47
N GLN A 105 44.66 53.96 -38.32
CA GLN A 105 44.54 53.08 -37.16
C GLN A 105 43.13 53.11 -36.55
N LEU A 106 42.53 54.29 -36.43
CA LEU A 106 41.16 54.47 -35.94
C LEU A 106 40.13 53.81 -36.87
N SER A 107 40.30 53.94 -38.19
CA SER A 107 39.48 53.25 -39.19
C SER A 107 39.57 51.71 -39.04
N LEU A 108 40.79 51.18 -38.88
CA LEU A 108 41.01 49.74 -38.67
C LEU A 108 40.38 49.24 -37.36
N ALA A 109 40.55 49.99 -36.26
CA ALA A 109 39.99 49.65 -34.95
C ALA A 109 38.46 49.68 -34.96
N ASN A 110 37.84 50.67 -35.62
CA ASN A 110 36.39 50.74 -35.77
C ASN A 110 35.85 49.56 -36.60
N SER A 111 36.54 49.16 -37.68
CA SER A 111 36.17 47.98 -38.48
C SER A 111 36.30 46.66 -37.69
N GLN A 112 37.35 46.52 -36.86
CA GLN A 112 37.50 45.38 -35.96
C GLN A 112 36.40 45.36 -34.89
N LYS A 113 36.06 46.52 -34.30
CA LYS A 113 34.96 46.65 -33.34
C LYS A 113 33.63 46.20 -33.95
N GLU A 114 33.27 46.72 -35.13
CA GLU A 114 32.00 46.40 -35.80
C GLU A 114 31.89 44.89 -36.14
N LYS A 115 33.03 44.25 -36.46
CA LYS A 115 33.10 42.80 -36.66
C LYS A 115 32.85 42.03 -35.35
N LEU A 116 33.51 42.43 -34.25
CA LEU A 116 33.33 41.83 -32.93
C LEU A 116 31.91 42.00 -32.38
N GLU A 117 31.28 43.16 -32.59
CA GLU A 117 29.89 43.41 -32.18
C GLU A 117 28.90 42.48 -32.92
N LYS A 118 29.14 42.19 -34.20
CA LYS A 118 28.35 41.22 -34.98
C LYS A 118 28.60 39.77 -34.55
N GLU A 119 29.85 39.42 -34.24
CA GLU A 119 30.22 38.09 -33.72
C GLU A 119 29.63 37.85 -32.31
N LEU A 120 29.58 38.88 -31.46
CA LEU A 120 28.91 38.85 -30.16
C LEU A 120 27.40 38.63 -30.32
N GLN A 121 26.69 39.44 -31.12
CA GLN A 121 25.25 39.28 -31.35
C GLN A 121 24.88 37.90 -31.93
N ALA A 122 25.70 37.35 -32.84
CA ALA A 122 25.52 36.01 -33.36
C ALA A 122 25.70 34.93 -32.27
N THR A 123 26.66 35.14 -31.35
CA THR A 123 26.92 34.26 -30.22
C THR A 123 25.79 34.31 -29.18
N GLU A 124 25.32 35.50 -28.79
CA GLU A 124 24.19 35.69 -27.88
C GLU A 124 22.90 35.05 -28.41
N LYS A 125 22.60 35.25 -29.69
CA LYS A 125 21.46 34.63 -30.37
C LYS A 125 21.54 33.11 -30.41
N SER A 126 22.76 32.56 -30.51
CA SER A 126 23.01 31.11 -30.47
C SER A 126 22.90 30.56 -29.04
N LEU A 127 23.41 31.29 -28.05
CA LEU A 127 23.32 30.96 -26.62
C LEU A 127 21.86 30.94 -26.12
N ASN A 128 21.04 31.90 -26.55
CA ASN A 128 19.63 31.95 -26.15
C ASN A 128 18.83 30.77 -26.74
N LYS A 129 19.07 30.41 -28.01
CA LYS A 129 18.52 29.17 -28.58
C LYS A 129 18.96 27.91 -27.82
N LEU A 130 20.21 27.86 -27.36
CA LEU A 130 20.72 26.73 -26.57
C LEU A 130 20.03 26.64 -25.21
N LYS A 131 19.74 27.77 -24.56
CA LYS A 131 18.94 27.83 -23.32
C LYS A 131 17.49 27.40 -23.54
N GLU A 132 16.85 27.88 -24.60
CA GLU A 132 15.48 27.48 -24.99
C GLU A 132 15.40 25.96 -25.18
N GLN A 133 16.32 25.38 -25.94
CA GLN A 133 16.40 23.93 -26.15
C GLN A 133 16.65 23.18 -24.83
N SER A 134 17.58 23.66 -23.99
CA SER A 134 17.86 23.04 -22.69
C SER A 134 16.64 23.00 -21.76
N VAL A 135 15.76 24.01 -21.79
CA VAL A 135 14.51 24.01 -21.00
C VAL A 135 13.50 23.02 -21.57
N ILE A 136 13.38 22.93 -22.90
CA ILE A 136 12.53 21.95 -23.58
C ILE A 136 12.96 20.52 -23.21
N ASP A 137 14.26 20.24 -23.27
CA ASP A 137 14.81 18.91 -22.96
C ASP A 137 14.66 18.56 -21.47
N GLN A 138 14.81 19.54 -20.57
CA GLN A 138 14.62 19.37 -19.13
C GLN A 138 13.15 19.07 -18.76
N ASN A 139 12.20 19.79 -19.38
CA ASN A 139 10.76 19.51 -19.23
C ASN A 139 10.40 18.12 -19.76
N ARG A 140 10.95 17.74 -20.93
CA ARG A 140 10.74 16.42 -21.54
C ARG A 140 11.31 15.28 -20.69
N LEU A 141 12.42 15.51 -19.99
CA LEU A 141 13.00 14.57 -19.04
C LEU A 141 12.09 14.38 -17.81
N GLN A 142 11.47 15.45 -17.30
CA GLN A 142 10.47 15.36 -16.23
C GLN A 142 9.21 14.59 -16.66
N GLU A 143 8.70 14.85 -17.87
CA GLU A 143 7.55 14.12 -18.43
C GLU A 143 7.83 12.62 -18.57
N LEU A 144 9.03 12.26 -19.05
CA LEU A 144 9.46 10.86 -19.15
C LEU A 144 9.65 10.21 -17.77
N SER A 145 10.13 10.95 -16.77
CA SER A 145 10.26 10.47 -15.38
C SER A 145 8.91 10.18 -14.73
N LEU A 146 7.91 11.04 -14.96
CA LEU A 146 6.52 10.81 -14.53
C LEU A 146 5.95 9.55 -15.19
N LYS A 147 6.05 9.43 -16.52
CA LYS A 147 5.57 8.26 -17.27
C LYS A 147 6.27 6.95 -16.87
N LEU A 148 7.55 7.00 -16.53
CA LEU A 148 8.27 5.84 -15.99
C LEU A 148 7.73 5.45 -14.60
N THR A 149 7.43 6.42 -13.75
CA THR A 149 6.85 6.20 -12.42
C THR A 149 5.43 5.60 -12.51
N GLU A 150 4.60 6.10 -13.44
CA GLU A 150 3.28 5.56 -13.75
C GLU A 150 3.37 4.10 -14.24
N ALA A 151 4.28 3.81 -15.19
CA ALA A 151 4.49 2.47 -15.70
C ALA A 151 5.01 1.48 -14.62
N GLN A 152 5.88 1.94 -13.72
CA GLN A 152 6.36 1.13 -12.58
C GLN A 152 5.22 0.81 -11.59
N ASN A 153 4.34 1.76 -11.32
CA ASN A 153 3.16 1.53 -10.46
C ASN A 153 2.15 0.57 -11.14
N GLN A 154 1.92 0.71 -12.45
CA GLN A 154 1.07 -0.22 -13.22
C GLN A 154 1.64 -1.65 -13.21
N LEU A 155 2.95 -1.80 -13.42
CA LEU A 155 3.63 -3.10 -13.35
C LEU A 155 3.49 -3.74 -11.96
N LYS A 156 3.71 -2.96 -10.89
CA LYS A 156 3.56 -3.45 -9.51
C LYS A 156 2.15 -3.93 -9.20
N ASN A 157 1.12 -3.21 -9.66
CA ASN A 157 -0.27 -3.61 -9.49
C ASN A 157 -0.56 -4.91 -10.26
N ALA A 158 -0.14 -5.01 -11.53
CA ALA A 158 -0.31 -6.21 -12.34
C ALA A 158 0.41 -7.44 -11.76
N GLN A 159 1.52 -7.26 -11.05
CA GLN A 159 2.17 -8.35 -10.29
C GLN A 159 1.32 -8.77 -9.09
N ALA A 160 0.77 -7.84 -8.31
CA ALA A 160 -0.12 -8.16 -7.19
C ALA A 160 -1.41 -8.87 -7.65
N ASP A 161 -1.99 -8.47 -8.80
CA ASP A 161 -3.14 -9.14 -9.41
C ASP A 161 -2.79 -10.58 -9.85
N ALA A 162 -1.58 -10.79 -10.40
CA ALA A 162 -1.10 -12.11 -10.80
C ALA A 162 -0.80 -13.02 -9.59
N ASP A 163 -0.19 -12.50 -8.53
CA ASP A 163 0.08 -13.23 -7.29
C ASP A 163 -1.23 -13.64 -6.60
N TYR A 164 -2.24 -12.76 -6.58
CA TYR A 164 -3.58 -13.09 -6.10
C TYR A 164 -4.26 -14.17 -6.95
N ALA A 165 -4.17 -14.08 -8.29
CA ALA A 165 -4.72 -15.09 -9.18
C ALA A 165 -4.05 -16.47 -8.99
N ASN A 166 -2.73 -16.50 -8.77
CA ASN A 166 -1.98 -17.72 -8.46
C ASN A 166 -2.44 -18.35 -7.13
N MET A 167 -2.61 -17.55 -6.08
CA MET A 167 -3.10 -18.01 -4.77
C MET A 167 -4.51 -18.62 -4.87
N VAL A 168 -5.42 -17.99 -5.63
CA VAL A 168 -6.77 -18.52 -5.87
C VAL A 168 -6.73 -19.84 -6.64
N LEU A 169 -5.85 -19.95 -7.65
CA LEU A 169 -5.67 -21.15 -8.45
C LEU A 169 -5.07 -22.31 -7.63
N GLU A 170 -4.12 -22.04 -6.74
CA GLU A 170 -3.57 -23.03 -5.81
C GLU A 170 -4.62 -23.53 -4.82
N SER A 171 -5.45 -22.63 -4.27
CA SER A 171 -6.58 -23.01 -3.40
C SER A 171 -7.59 -23.89 -4.14
N ALA A 172 -7.97 -23.52 -5.36
CA ALA A 172 -8.92 -24.29 -6.18
C ALA A 172 -8.36 -25.68 -6.57
N ASN A 173 -7.07 -25.78 -6.87
CA ASN A 173 -6.40 -27.07 -7.11
C ASN A 173 -6.42 -27.97 -5.86
N LYS A 174 -6.24 -27.40 -4.67
CA LYS A 174 -6.30 -28.13 -3.40
C LYS A 174 -7.72 -28.61 -3.08
N GLU A 175 -8.73 -27.78 -3.30
CA GLU A 175 -10.14 -28.20 -3.19
C GLU A 175 -10.47 -29.33 -4.18
N LEU A 176 -10.03 -29.21 -5.44
CA LEU A 176 -10.20 -30.24 -6.47
C LEU A 176 -9.51 -31.56 -6.08
N GLN A 177 -8.31 -31.51 -5.50
CA GLN A 177 -7.63 -32.71 -4.98
C GLN A 177 -8.43 -33.35 -3.84
N ASN A 178 -8.90 -32.58 -2.85
CA ASN A 178 -9.74 -33.09 -1.76
C ASN A 178 -11.01 -33.77 -2.31
N VAL A 179 -11.64 -33.19 -3.34
CA VAL A 179 -12.83 -33.77 -4.00
C VAL A 179 -12.49 -35.09 -4.72
N TYR A 180 -11.33 -35.20 -5.38
CA TYR A 180 -10.89 -36.47 -5.98
C TYR A 180 -10.62 -37.54 -4.91
N GLU A 181 -9.96 -37.18 -3.81
CA GLU A 181 -9.68 -38.10 -2.70
C GLU A 181 -10.98 -38.59 -2.05
N HIS A 182 -11.91 -37.70 -1.74
CA HIS A 182 -13.22 -38.06 -1.17
C HIS A 182 -14.08 -38.88 -2.15
N ARG A 183 -14.09 -38.56 -3.44
CA ARG A 183 -14.78 -39.38 -4.46
C ARG A 183 -14.21 -40.81 -4.49
N ASN A 184 -12.90 -40.96 -4.38
CA ASN A 184 -12.27 -42.30 -4.38
C ASN A 184 -12.60 -43.09 -3.10
N GLN A 185 -12.79 -42.43 -1.95
CA GLN A 185 -13.32 -43.06 -0.73
C GLN A 185 -14.76 -43.57 -0.95
N LEU A 186 -15.66 -42.72 -1.46
CA LEU A 186 -17.04 -43.10 -1.76
C LEU A 186 -17.15 -44.23 -2.81
N GLU A 187 -16.23 -44.27 -3.78
CA GLU A 187 -16.11 -45.36 -4.75
C GLU A 187 -15.73 -46.69 -4.07
N GLN A 188 -14.82 -46.67 -3.08
CA GLN A 188 -14.49 -47.84 -2.26
C GLN A 188 -15.68 -48.26 -1.39
N GLU A 189 -16.31 -47.33 -0.65
CA GLU A 189 -17.47 -47.61 0.20
C GLU A 189 -18.63 -48.23 -0.59
N ARG A 190 -18.90 -47.74 -1.82
CA ARG A 190 -19.89 -48.34 -2.72
C ARG A 190 -19.53 -49.79 -3.06
N ASN A 191 -18.28 -50.06 -3.43
CA ASN A 191 -17.84 -51.40 -3.80
C ASN A 191 -17.92 -52.38 -2.61
N GLU A 192 -17.60 -51.92 -1.40
CA GLU A 192 -17.77 -52.72 -0.17
C GLU A 192 -19.24 -52.97 0.18
N ALA A 193 -20.12 -51.99 -0.02
CA ALA A 193 -21.56 -52.15 0.16
C ALA A 193 -22.15 -53.13 -0.89
N GLU A 194 -21.70 -53.04 -2.14
CA GLU A 194 -22.10 -53.95 -3.22
C GLU A 194 -21.66 -55.40 -2.93
N GLN A 195 -20.47 -55.63 -2.38
CA GLN A 195 -20.06 -56.96 -1.89
C GLN A 195 -20.99 -57.47 -0.77
N LYS A 196 -21.26 -56.65 0.26
CA LYS A 196 -22.15 -57.02 1.38
C LYS A 196 -23.59 -57.32 0.91
N ILE A 197 -24.08 -56.63 -0.13
CA ILE A 197 -25.37 -56.94 -0.77
C ILE A 197 -25.32 -58.31 -1.46
N ASN A 198 -24.31 -58.58 -2.27
CA ASN A 198 -24.15 -59.89 -2.95
C ASN A 198 -24.03 -61.06 -1.95
N GLU A 199 -23.35 -60.88 -0.83
CA GLU A 199 -23.30 -61.87 0.27
C GLU A 199 -24.69 -62.12 0.87
N LYS A 200 -25.45 -61.04 1.16
CA LYS A 200 -26.80 -61.15 1.73
C LYS A 200 -27.82 -61.74 0.76
N GLU A 201 -27.69 -61.49 -0.54
CA GLU A 201 -28.52 -62.17 -1.56
C GLU A 201 -28.23 -63.68 -1.63
N GLN A 202 -26.97 -64.10 -1.47
CA GLN A 202 -26.62 -65.52 -1.38
C GLN A 202 -27.17 -66.18 -0.11
N GLU A 203 -27.09 -65.50 1.05
CA GLU A 203 -27.68 -65.97 2.31
C GLU A 203 -29.21 -66.09 2.22
N ILE A 204 -29.90 -65.09 1.64
CA ILE A 204 -31.34 -65.14 1.39
C ILE A 204 -31.70 -66.28 0.42
N SER A 205 -30.89 -66.52 -0.61
CA SER A 205 -31.06 -67.63 -1.55
C SER A 205 -30.92 -68.99 -0.86
N TYR A 206 -29.93 -69.15 0.02
CA TYR A 206 -29.76 -70.34 0.86
C TYR A 206 -30.95 -70.56 1.79
N LEU A 207 -31.34 -69.55 2.57
CA LEU A 207 -32.48 -69.63 3.50
C LEU A 207 -33.81 -69.92 2.77
N LYS A 208 -33.96 -69.45 1.52
CA LYS A 208 -35.12 -69.75 0.65
C LYS A 208 -35.09 -71.17 0.07
N ASN A 209 -33.94 -71.85 0.04
CA ASN A 209 -33.86 -73.28 -0.25
C ASN A 209 -34.17 -74.10 1.02
N GLU A 210 -33.63 -73.70 2.17
CA GLU A 210 -33.88 -74.34 3.46
C GLU A 210 -35.36 -74.28 3.86
N ASN A 211 -36.01 -73.11 3.77
CA ASN A 211 -37.45 -72.99 4.02
C ASN A 211 -38.28 -73.88 3.10
N ARG A 212 -37.95 -73.99 1.80
CA ARG A 212 -38.65 -74.91 0.88
C ARG A 212 -38.44 -76.38 1.25
N HIS A 213 -37.31 -76.74 1.88
CA HIS A 213 -37.10 -78.08 2.40
C HIS A 213 -37.88 -78.32 3.70
N LEU A 214 -37.94 -77.35 4.60
CA LEU A 214 -38.74 -77.39 5.83
C LEU A 214 -40.26 -77.43 5.52
N GLU A 215 -40.73 -76.64 4.56
CA GLU A 215 -42.11 -76.73 4.04
C GLU A 215 -42.40 -78.14 3.49
N ALA A 216 -41.47 -78.75 2.76
CA ALA A 216 -41.63 -80.12 2.26
C ALA A 216 -41.70 -81.16 3.40
N GLN A 217 -40.89 -81.01 4.45
CA GLN A 217 -40.96 -81.87 5.65
C GLN A 217 -42.27 -81.65 6.43
N TYR A 218 -42.70 -80.40 6.62
CA TYR A 218 -43.97 -80.06 7.27
C TYR A 218 -45.18 -80.62 6.52
N ASN A 219 -45.17 -80.56 5.18
CA ASN A 219 -46.20 -81.17 4.33
C ASN A 219 -46.18 -82.72 4.31
N GLN A 220 -45.08 -83.36 4.74
CA GLN A 220 -45.05 -84.80 5.02
C GLN A 220 -45.59 -85.11 6.41
N LEU A 221 -45.19 -84.35 7.44
CA LEU A 221 -45.65 -84.49 8.82
C LEU A 221 -47.17 -84.29 8.95
N THR A 222 -47.72 -83.22 8.35
CA THR A 222 -49.17 -82.97 8.36
C THR A 222 -49.98 -84.06 7.64
N LYS A 223 -49.45 -84.68 6.59
CA LYS A 223 -50.07 -85.86 5.96
C LYS A 223 -50.04 -87.11 6.86
N GLY A 224 -49.11 -87.19 7.82
CA GLY A 224 -49.11 -88.19 8.88
C GLY A 224 -50.03 -87.85 10.07
N SER A 225 -50.51 -86.61 10.18
CA SER A 225 -51.14 -86.07 11.39
C SER A 225 -52.66 -85.84 11.29
N TYR A 226 -53.36 -86.56 10.40
CA TYR A 226 -54.83 -86.69 10.45
C TYR A 226 -55.30 -87.74 11.48
N ALA A 227 -54.61 -87.80 12.62
CA ALA A 227 -54.97 -88.58 13.80
C ALA A 227 -54.68 -87.77 15.07
N THR A 228 -55.60 -87.86 16.04
CA THR A 228 -55.53 -87.31 17.41
C THR A 228 -55.33 -85.79 17.60
N ASN A 229 -56.44 -85.16 18.03
CA ASN A 229 -56.57 -84.14 19.08
C ASN A 229 -56.04 -82.72 18.81
N SER A 230 -56.82 -81.63 18.96
CA SER A 230 -57.83 -81.23 19.98
C SER A 230 -57.28 -80.46 21.20
N ASP A 231 -55.98 -80.15 21.27
CA ASP A 231 -55.39 -79.42 22.40
C ASP A 231 -54.81 -78.01 22.06
N LEU A 232 -54.72 -77.63 20.77
CA LEU A 232 -54.10 -76.35 20.37
C LEU A 232 -54.95 -75.09 20.66
N GLU A 233 -56.28 -75.16 20.61
CA GLU A 233 -57.15 -73.96 20.74
C GLU A 233 -57.07 -73.28 22.11
N GLN A 234 -56.67 -74.00 23.17
CA GLN A 234 -56.45 -73.40 24.49
C GLN A 234 -55.10 -72.68 24.61
N GLN A 235 -54.12 -72.96 23.73
CA GLN A 235 -52.79 -72.35 23.80
C GLN A 235 -52.69 -71.05 22.98
N GLU A 236 -53.42 -70.94 21.87
CA GLU A 236 -53.45 -69.73 21.02
C GLU A 236 -54.04 -68.51 21.75
N GLN A 237 -55.03 -68.72 22.63
CA GLN A 237 -55.62 -67.64 23.42
C GLN A 237 -54.66 -67.11 24.51
N ALA A 238 -53.77 -67.95 25.04
CA ALA A 238 -52.80 -67.54 26.06
C ALA A 238 -51.63 -66.71 25.49
N ARG A 239 -51.31 -66.83 24.19
CA ARG A 239 -50.22 -66.10 23.55
C ARG A 239 -50.60 -64.65 23.23
N LYS A 240 -51.80 -64.40 22.71
CA LYS A 240 -52.28 -63.06 22.35
C LYS A 240 -52.29 -62.08 23.54
N ALA A 241 -52.53 -62.58 24.75
CA ALA A 241 -52.52 -61.78 25.98
C ALA A 241 -51.11 -61.33 26.44
N ARG A 242 -50.01 -61.78 25.81
CA ARG A 242 -48.63 -61.37 26.14
C ARG A 242 -47.95 -60.52 25.06
N GLU A 243 -48.53 -60.46 23.87
CA GLU A 243 -48.02 -59.64 22.76
C GLU A 243 -48.57 -58.19 22.80
N GLU A 244 -49.63 -57.91 23.57
CA GLU A 244 -50.13 -56.54 23.82
C GLU A 244 -49.37 -55.77 24.92
N GLU A 245 -48.60 -56.44 25.80
CA GLU A 245 -47.97 -55.80 26.98
C GLU A 245 -46.61 -55.13 26.71
N ASN A 246 -46.03 -55.30 25.50
CA ASN A 246 -44.75 -54.68 25.11
C ASN A 246 -44.89 -53.55 24.07
N GLY A 247 -46.11 -53.08 23.79
CA GLY A 247 -46.44 -52.23 22.64
C GLY A 247 -46.63 -50.72 22.89
N ARG A 248 -46.12 -50.13 23.99
CA ARG A 248 -46.39 -48.71 24.33
C ARG A 248 -45.21 -47.93 24.94
N PHE A 249 -44.19 -47.63 24.15
CA PHE A 249 -43.28 -46.49 24.42
C PHE A 249 -42.90 -45.74 23.13
N VAL A 250 -43.84 -44.96 22.60
CA VAL A 250 -43.58 -43.86 21.67
C VAL A 250 -44.44 -42.68 22.14
N ASP A 251 -43.89 -41.85 23.03
CA ASP A 251 -44.48 -40.55 23.37
C ASP A 251 -43.46 -39.42 23.17
N LYS A 252 -43.94 -38.18 23.17
CA LYS A 252 -43.36 -37.02 22.49
C LYS A 252 -41.87 -36.78 22.74
N ARG A 253 -41.19 -36.36 21.68
CA ARG A 253 -39.89 -35.67 21.74
C ARG A 253 -40.03 -34.45 22.67
N ILE A 254 -39.34 -34.47 23.81
CA ILE A 254 -39.24 -33.32 24.70
C ILE A 254 -38.02 -32.52 24.25
N ILE A 255 -38.25 -31.42 23.53
CA ILE A 255 -37.20 -30.42 23.31
C ILE A 255 -36.95 -29.74 24.66
N ALA A 256 -35.83 -30.08 25.30
CA ALA A 256 -35.47 -29.56 26.61
C ALA A 256 -34.97 -28.11 26.51
N THR A 257 -35.86 -27.14 26.73
CA THR A 257 -35.52 -25.72 26.80
C THR A 257 -35.04 -25.32 28.20
N ASP A 258 -33.73 -25.34 28.40
CA ASP A 258 -33.10 -24.77 29.60
C ASP A 258 -33.20 -23.24 29.56
N SER A 259 -34.04 -22.66 30.42
CA SER A 259 -34.36 -21.22 30.41
C SER A 259 -33.53 -20.46 31.45
N SER A 260 -32.37 -19.93 31.02
CA SER A 260 -31.56 -19.03 31.83
C SER A 260 -32.32 -17.73 32.13
N TYR A 261 -32.86 -17.64 33.34
CA TYR A 261 -33.60 -16.47 33.84
C TYR A 261 -32.77 -15.18 33.71
N TYR A 262 -33.36 -14.14 33.12
CA TYR A 262 -32.90 -12.75 33.26
C TYR A 262 -34.10 -11.84 33.53
N TYR A 263 -33.89 -10.78 34.30
CA TYR A 263 -34.98 -9.98 34.87
C TYR A 263 -35.68 -9.08 33.83
N GLY A 264 -37.01 -9.19 33.72
CA GLY A 264 -37.88 -8.10 33.28
C GLY A 264 -38.86 -8.43 32.15
N THR A 265 -40.15 -8.19 32.43
CA THR A 265 -41.29 -8.13 31.48
C THR A 265 -41.69 -9.40 30.69
N GLN A 266 -43.02 -9.57 30.61
CA GLN A 266 -43.85 -10.69 30.11
C GLN A 266 -43.36 -11.56 28.92
N PRO A 267 -43.83 -12.82 28.84
CA PRO A 267 -43.47 -13.75 27.77
C PRO A 267 -44.03 -13.32 26.40
N GLN A 268 -43.13 -12.87 25.52
CA GLN A 268 -43.27 -13.11 24.09
C GLN A 268 -42.91 -14.58 23.79
N ASP A 269 -43.39 -15.12 22.67
CA ASP A 269 -43.07 -16.50 22.27
C ASP A 269 -41.57 -16.67 22.01
N ASN A 270 -40.86 -17.30 22.95
CA ASN A 270 -39.43 -17.61 22.85
C ASN A 270 -39.19 -18.65 21.75
N LYS A 271 -39.03 -18.16 20.51
CA LYS A 271 -38.52 -18.96 19.39
C LYS A 271 -37.14 -19.51 19.76
N VAL A 272 -37.05 -20.82 19.93
CA VAL A 272 -35.76 -21.51 19.97
C VAL A 272 -35.24 -21.55 18.53
N TYR A 273 -34.06 -20.99 18.30
CA TYR A 273 -33.53 -20.81 16.96
C TYR A 273 -32.47 -21.84 16.57
N GLY A 274 -32.03 -22.68 17.52
CA GLY A 274 -31.10 -23.80 17.33
C GLY A 274 -31.80 -25.15 17.14
N ASN A 275 -31.26 -26.00 16.28
CA ASN A 275 -31.80 -27.33 15.98
C ASN A 275 -30.91 -28.45 16.57
N ILE A 276 -31.22 -28.86 17.79
CA ILE A 276 -30.73 -30.11 18.37
C ILE A 276 -31.77 -31.19 18.03
N THR A 277 -31.45 -32.13 17.14
CA THR A 277 -32.45 -33.03 16.54
C THR A 277 -32.63 -34.34 17.32
N ALA A 278 -31.52 -34.98 17.72
CA ALA A 278 -31.46 -36.29 18.38
C ALA A 278 -32.44 -37.31 17.77
N ASP A 279 -32.45 -37.38 16.44
CA ASP A 279 -33.38 -38.17 15.63
C ASP A 279 -32.72 -39.39 14.98
N GLY A 280 -31.55 -39.81 15.49
CA GLY A 280 -30.73 -40.87 14.92
C GLY A 280 -29.87 -40.43 13.72
N THR A 281 -29.87 -39.14 13.38
CA THR A 281 -29.11 -38.60 12.23
C THR A 281 -27.95 -37.73 12.67
N ARG A 282 -26.71 -38.18 12.44
CA ARG A 282 -25.52 -37.34 12.61
C ARG A 282 -25.57 -36.17 11.63
N SER A 283 -25.39 -34.95 12.11
CA SER A 283 -25.32 -33.78 11.23
C SER A 283 -24.55 -32.60 11.83
N GLU A 284 -23.73 -31.96 11.00
CA GLU A 284 -23.04 -30.71 11.31
C GLU A 284 -23.58 -29.64 10.38
N ASN A 285 -24.28 -28.64 10.91
CA ASN A 285 -25.05 -27.70 10.10
C ASN A 285 -24.93 -26.25 10.61
N ILE A 286 -24.48 -25.38 9.71
CA ILE A 286 -24.51 -23.93 9.89
C ILE A 286 -25.76 -23.39 9.21
N THR A 287 -26.72 -22.88 9.99
CA THR A 287 -27.92 -22.23 9.44
C THR A 287 -27.85 -20.72 9.67
N SER A 288 -28.42 -19.94 8.74
CA SER A 288 -28.55 -18.49 8.88
C SER A 288 -29.94 -18.07 8.44
N TYR A 289 -30.58 -17.18 9.19
CA TYR A 289 -31.88 -16.62 8.85
C TYR A 289 -31.93 -15.14 9.25
N VAL A 290 -32.92 -14.42 8.73
CA VAL A 290 -33.07 -12.98 8.91
C VAL A 290 -34.51 -12.72 9.37
N GLU A 291 -34.65 -11.95 10.44
CA GLU A 291 -35.92 -11.54 11.01
C GLU A 291 -35.96 -10.01 11.07
N MET A 292 -37.06 -9.39 10.64
CA MET A 292 -37.28 -7.96 10.83
C MET A 292 -38.17 -7.78 12.06
N THR A 293 -37.64 -7.12 13.09
CA THR A 293 -38.39 -6.82 14.31
C THR A 293 -38.88 -5.38 14.24
N GLN A 294 -40.19 -5.20 14.02
CA GLN A 294 -40.84 -3.89 14.08
C GLN A 294 -41.56 -3.74 15.43
N ASP A 295 -41.00 -2.91 16.32
CA ASP A 295 -41.70 -2.48 17.52
C ASP A 295 -42.75 -1.41 17.15
N TYR A 296 -44.02 -1.71 17.41
CA TYR A 296 -45.13 -0.77 17.16
C TYR A 296 -45.40 0.18 18.35
N THR A 297 -44.64 0.08 19.44
CA THR A 297 -44.81 0.92 20.64
C THR A 297 -43.87 2.12 20.69
N THR A 298 -42.81 2.14 19.88
CA THR A 298 -41.87 3.27 19.76
C THR A 298 -41.70 3.72 18.31
N ASN A 299 -41.34 5.00 18.09
CA ASN A 299 -41.10 5.57 16.75
C ASN A 299 -39.74 5.14 16.13
N TYR A 300 -39.28 3.92 16.41
CA TYR A 300 -38.01 3.41 15.90
C TYR A 300 -38.11 2.83 14.48
N GLN A 301 -36.98 2.82 13.77
CA GLN A 301 -36.85 2.07 12.53
C GLN A 301 -36.88 0.56 12.84
N PRO A 302 -37.42 -0.29 11.93
CA PRO A 302 -37.42 -1.73 12.14
C PRO A 302 -35.98 -2.28 12.25
N GLU A 303 -35.72 -3.09 13.28
CA GLU A 303 -34.41 -3.71 13.49
C GLU A 303 -34.26 -4.93 12.57
N LEU A 304 -33.19 -4.95 11.76
CA LEU A 304 -32.82 -6.11 10.97
C LEU A 304 -31.97 -7.06 11.80
N ASN A 305 -32.53 -8.22 12.15
CA ASN A 305 -31.92 -9.21 13.01
C ASN A 305 -31.44 -10.41 12.21
N VAL A 306 -30.13 -10.44 11.94
CA VAL A 306 -29.45 -11.53 11.24
C VAL A 306 -28.92 -12.50 12.28
N TYR A 307 -29.39 -13.73 12.22
CA TYR A 307 -28.99 -14.78 13.13
C TYR A 307 -28.20 -15.88 12.42
N LYS A 308 -27.18 -16.42 13.10
CA LYS A 308 -26.38 -17.54 12.62
C LYS A 308 -26.26 -18.60 13.71
N ASN A 309 -26.68 -19.82 13.40
CA ASN A 309 -26.56 -20.99 14.27
C ASN A 309 -25.42 -21.90 13.81
N TYR A 310 -24.73 -22.49 14.77
CA TYR A 310 -23.80 -23.60 14.57
C TYR A 310 -24.38 -24.79 15.36
N ASN A 311 -24.78 -25.85 14.65
CA ASN A 311 -25.42 -27.03 15.24
C ASN A 311 -24.52 -28.25 15.02
N TYR A 312 -24.28 -29.03 16.06
CA TYR A 312 -23.57 -30.30 16.02
C TYR A 312 -24.45 -31.37 16.65
N ASN A 313 -24.92 -32.32 15.84
CA ASN A 313 -25.81 -33.40 16.24
C ASN A 313 -25.14 -34.76 16.02
N LEU A 314 -25.12 -35.56 17.07
CA LEU A 314 -24.98 -37.01 17.06
C LEU A 314 -26.38 -37.65 17.07
N GLU A 315 -26.44 -38.98 17.09
CA GLU A 315 -27.69 -39.75 17.03
C GLU A 315 -28.66 -39.45 18.19
N ASP A 316 -28.13 -39.34 19.42
CA ASP A 316 -28.88 -39.09 20.66
C ASP A 316 -28.47 -37.80 21.39
N ALA A 317 -27.40 -37.10 20.97
CA ALA A 317 -26.82 -35.95 21.67
C ALA A 317 -26.49 -34.80 20.73
N GLY A 318 -26.46 -33.55 21.22
CA GLY A 318 -25.97 -32.43 20.42
C GLY A 318 -25.91 -31.08 21.14
N TYR A 319 -25.40 -30.08 20.43
CA TYR A 319 -25.39 -28.69 20.85
C TYR A 319 -25.73 -27.72 19.72
N SER A 320 -26.19 -26.53 20.10
CA SER A 320 -26.39 -25.39 19.21
C SER A 320 -25.87 -24.10 19.84
N VAL A 321 -25.20 -23.28 19.04
CA VAL A 321 -24.78 -21.91 19.41
C VAL A 321 -25.33 -20.92 18.41
N THR A 322 -26.14 -19.98 18.89
CA THR A 322 -26.80 -18.93 18.12
C THR A 322 -26.13 -17.59 18.36
N TYR A 323 -25.76 -16.89 17.28
CA TYR A 323 -25.31 -15.51 17.30
C TYR A 323 -26.39 -14.60 16.69
N LYS A 324 -26.76 -13.50 17.38
CA LYS A 324 -27.62 -12.41 16.86
C LYS A 324 -26.75 -11.22 16.48
N ASN A 325 -26.83 -10.76 15.23
CA ASN A 325 -26.09 -9.61 14.69
C ASN A 325 -24.56 -9.68 14.92
N GLY A 326 -24.01 -10.89 15.06
CA GLY A 326 -22.60 -11.15 15.34
C GLY A 326 -22.24 -11.37 16.81
N THR A 327 -23.11 -10.97 17.75
CA THR A 327 -22.96 -11.18 19.20
C THR A 327 -23.53 -12.54 19.60
N LEU A 328 -22.95 -13.19 20.62
CA LEU A 328 -23.51 -14.43 21.19
C LEU A 328 -24.91 -14.16 21.75
N TYR A 329 -25.90 -14.99 21.37
CA TYR A 329 -27.31 -14.82 21.77
C TYR A 329 -27.84 -16.00 22.58
N GLN A 330 -27.56 -17.23 22.16
CA GLN A 330 -27.99 -18.43 22.88
C GLN A 330 -26.93 -19.54 22.77
N ILE A 331 -26.80 -20.32 23.83
CA ILE A 331 -26.07 -21.59 23.87
C ILE A 331 -27.05 -22.65 24.40
N ALA A 332 -27.13 -23.79 23.72
CA ALA A 332 -27.95 -24.93 24.13
C ALA A 332 -27.18 -26.24 23.91
N TYR A 333 -27.43 -27.22 24.76
CA TYR A 333 -27.03 -28.61 24.60
C TYR A 333 -28.18 -29.52 25.04
N GLY A 334 -28.27 -30.73 24.51
CA GLY A 334 -29.39 -31.63 24.79
C GLY A 334 -29.43 -32.86 23.89
N GLY A 335 -30.58 -33.52 23.86
CA GLY A 335 -30.82 -34.72 23.07
C GLY A 335 -31.78 -35.68 23.79
N ASN A 336 -31.58 -36.98 23.59
CA ASN A 336 -32.32 -38.07 24.23
C ASN A 336 -31.57 -38.51 25.51
N PRO A 337 -31.89 -37.99 26.71
CA PRO A 337 -31.14 -38.32 27.92
C PRO A 337 -31.21 -39.80 28.28
N THR A 338 -30.08 -40.37 28.71
CA THR A 338 -30.05 -41.68 29.37
C THR A 338 -30.86 -41.59 30.65
N ARG A 339 -31.97 -42.34 30.70
CA ARG A 339 -32.84 -42.37 31.88
C ARG A 339 -32.43 -43.46 32.86
N MET A 340 -32.46 -43.13 34.14
CA MET A 340 -32.24 -44.07 35.25
C MET A 340 -33.26 -43.82 36.37
N THR A 341 -33.99 -44.88 36.70
CA THR A 341 -35.05 -44.88 37.73
C THR A 341 -34.51 -45.05 39.14
N ALA A 342 -33.31 -45.61 39.29
CA ALA A 342 -32.53 -45.61 40.52
C ALA A 342 -31.06 -45.37 40.17
N LEU A 343 -30.31 -44.70 41.06
CA LEU A 343 -28.86 -44.51 40.88
C LEU A 343 -28.11 -45.87 40.88
N GLU A 344 -28.67 -46.89 41.53
CA GLU A 344 -28.19 -48.28 41.50
C GLU A 344 -28.21 -48.91 40.10
N ASP A 345 -29.05 -48.42 39.17
CA ASP A 345 -29.06 -48.88 37.77
C ASP A 345 -27.75 -48.52 37.03
N LEU A 346 -26.90 -47.62 37.58
CA LEU A 346 -25.56 -47.31 37.05
C LEU A 346 -24.68 -48.55 36.85
N GLN A 347 -24.83 -49.58 37.70
CA GLN A 347 -24.07 -50.82 37.58
C GLN A 347 -24.34 -51.59 36.27
N ARG A 348 -25.36 -51.20 35.49
CA ARG A 348 -25.62 -51.73 34.13
C ARG A 348 -24.82 -51.03 33.03
N ILE A 349 -24.15 -49.91 33.33
CA ILE A 349 -23.18 -49.26 32.44
C ILE A 349 -21.79 -49.72 32.90
N PRO A 350 -21.05 -50.50 32.09
CA PRO A 350 -19.88 -51.21 32.58
C PRO A 350 -18.63 -50.31 32.72
N GLY A 351 -18.26 -50.00 33.96
CA GLY A 351 -16.91 -49.54 34.32
C GLY A 351 -16.63 -48.06 34.03
N VAL A 352 -15.46 -47.79 33.45
CA VAL A 352 -14.98 -46.45 33.10
C VAL A 352 -15.13 -46.24 31.59
N ALA A 353 -15.75 -45.14 31.19
CA ALA A 353 -15.89 -44.72 29.80
C ALA A 353 -15.14 -43.42 29.52
N THR A 354 -14.55 -43.28 28.33
CA THR A 354 -13.85 -42.07 27.89
C THR A 354 -14.55 -41.50 26.67
N TYR A 355 -15.32 -40.43 26.86
CA TYR A 355 -16.03 -39.74 25.81
C TYR A 355 -15.10 -38.78 25.07
N THR A 356 -15.17 -38.79 23.74
CA THR A 356 -14.47 -37.84 22.87
C THR A 356 -15.41 -37.26 21.82
N GLY A 357 -15.11 -36.06 21.34
CA GLY A 357 -15.94 -35.39 20.33
C GLY A 357 -15.59 -33.92 20.16
N LYS A 358 -16.48 -33.19 19.49
CA LYS A 358 -16.29 -31.76 19.20
C LYS A 358 -16.73 -30.87 20.36
N ALA A 359 -16.06 -29.73 20.46
CA ALA A 359 -16.45 -28.61 21.28
C ALA A 359 -16.44 -27.32 20.44
N LEU A 360 -17.23 -26.34 20.86
CA LEU A 360 -17.27 -25.00 20.28
C LEU A 360 -17.09 -23.97 21.39
N ILE A 361 -15.91 -23.35 21.47
CA ILE A 361 -15.58 -22.36 22.50
C ILE A 361 -15.89 -20.95 21.99
N THR A 362 -16.54 -20.13 22.82
CA THR A 362 -16.96 -18.77 22.50
C THR A 362 -16.54 -17.81 23.61
N ALA A 363 -15.94 -16.69 23.23
CA ALA A 363 -15.60 -15.59 24.12
C ALA A 363 -15.86 -14.26 23.40
N ASP A 364 -15.66 -13.14 24.09
CA ASP A 364 -16.11 -11.82 23.67
C ASP A 364 -15.70 -11.46 22.23
N ASN A 365 -16.72 -11.27 21.37
CA ASN A 365 -16.63 -11.00 19.93
C ASN A 365 -15.99 -12.11 19.05
N TYR A 366 -15.66 -13.27 19.61
CA TYR A 366 -15.03 -14.38 18.90
C TYR A 366 -16.02 -15.44 18.41
N ARG A 367 -15.75 -16.00 17.21
CA ARG A 367 -16.53 -17.07 16.58
C ARG A 367 -15.76 -18.38 16.69
N GLY A 368 -16.33 -19.34 17.42
CA GLY A 368 -15.60 -20.48 17.95
C GLY A 368 -14.88 -21.36 16.93
N SER A 369 -13.81 -21.99 17.41
CA SER A 369 -13.01 -22.97 16.68
C SER A 369 -13.70 -24.35 16.70
N GLU A 370 -13.32 -25.24 15.80
CA GLU A 370 -13.54 -26.68 16.01
C GLU A 370 -12.54 -27.17 17.05
N ASP A 371 -12.94 -27.09 18.32
CA ASP A 371 -12.19 -27.56 19.46
C ASP A 371 -12.54 -29.03 19.76
N THR A 372 -11.77 -29.69 20.63
CA THR A 372 -12.00 -31.09 21.00
C THR A 372 -12.11 -31.24 22.50
N PHE A 373 -12.87 -32.23 22.98
CA PHE A 373 -12.92 -32.53 24.41
C PHE A 373 -12.64 -34.00 24.71
N THR A 374 -12.34 -34.26 25.98
CA THR A 374 -12.29 -35.60 26.55
C THR A 374 -12.92 -35.56 27.94
N LEU A 375 -13.96 -36.36 28.17
CA LEU A 375 -14.51 -36.62 29.51
C LEU A 375 -14.25 -38.08 29.89
N THR A 376 -13.83 -38.35 31.12
CA THR A 376 -13.73 -39.70 31.67
C THR A 376 -14.76 -39.85 32.77
N ALA A 377 -15.71 -40.77 32.59
CA ALA A 377 -16.75 -41.08 33.55
C ALA A 377 -16.49 -42.47 34.15
N ASP A 378 -16.31 -42.53 35.46
CA ASP A 378 -16.23 -43.76 36.23
C ASP A 378 -17.61 -44.03 36.87
N PHE A 379 -18.37 -44.93 36.26
CA PHE A 379 -19.72 -45.27 36.73
C PHE A 379 -19.71 -46.18 37.99
N ILE A 380 -18.55 -46.66 38.43
CA ILE A 380 -18.39 -47.44 39.67
C ILE A 380 -18.15 -46.49 40.85
N ASN A 381 -17.20 -45.55 40.69
CA ASN A 381 -16.87 -44.54 41.70
C ASN A 381 -17.76 -43.28 41.60
N GLN A 382 -18.65 -43.22 40.62
CA GLN A 382 -19.59 -42.13 40.36
C GLN A 382 -18.90 -40.77 40.15
N GLN A 383 -17.68 -40.77 39.61
CA GLN A 383 -16.92 -39.55 39.32
C GLN A 383 -16.83 -39.27 37.82
N ILE A 384 -16.81 -38.00 37.45
CA ILE A 384 -16.51 -37.54 36.11
C ILE A 384 -15.56 -36.34 36.14
N ASN A 385 -14.53 -36.38 35.32
CA ASN A 385 -13.58 -35.29 35.08
C ASN A 385 -13.24 -35.19 33.59
N GLY A 386 -12.54 -34.15 33.18
CA GLY A 386 -12.08 -34.06 31.79
C GLY A 386 -11.39 -32.77 31.41
N LYS A 387 -11.43 -32.48 30.11
CA LYS A 387 -10.74 -31.35 29.50
C LYS A 387 -11.32 -30.97 28.14
N ILE A 388 -11.27 -29.68 27.81
CA ILE A 388 -11.50 -29.17 26.45
C ILE A 388 -10.19 -28.56 25.94
N ARG A 389 -9.72 -29.02 24.78
CA ARG A 389 -8.47 -28.62 24.14
C ARG A 389 -8.72 -27.59 23.06
N ILE A 390 -8.12 -26.42 23.23
CA ILE A 390 -8.27 -25.25 22.35
C ILE A 390 -7.35 -25.40 21.13
N ASN A 391 -7.91 -25.32 19.93
CA ASN A 391 -7.18 -25.50 18.68
C ASN A 391 -6.68 -24.15 18.10
N ASN A 392 -5.39 -24.10 17.75
CA ASN A 392 -4.63 -22.89 17.37
C ASN A 392 -5.14 -22.12 16.13
N GLY A 393 -6.10 -22.64 15.37
CA GLY A 393 -6.38 -22.19 14.00
C GLY A 393 -7.03 -20.82 13.86
N SER A 394 -7.63 -20.27 14.92
CA SER A 394 -8.36 -18.99 14.86
C SER A 394 -8.61 -18.30 16.21
N SER A 395 -8.45 -19.00 17.33
CA SER A 395 -8.95 -18.59 18.64
C SER A 395 -8.21 -17.40 19.25
N GLY A 396 -8.94 -16.28 19.44
CA GLY A 396 -8.45 -15.12 20.20
C GLY A 396 -8.05 -15.48 21.64
N ILE A 397 -8.70 -16.50 22.19
CA ILE A 397 -8.31 -17.17 23.44
C ILE A 397 -7.04 -17.97 23.19
N GLY A 398 -5.95 -17.64 23.89
CA GLY A 398 -4.79 -18.51 23.97
C GLY A 398 -3.80 -18.46 22.80
N TYR A 399 -3.74 -17.37 22.01
CA TYR A 399 -2.58 -17.12 21.12
C TYR A 399 -1.25 -17.19 21.88
N TYR A 400 -1.21 -16.67 23.11
CA TYR A 400 -0.02 -16.53 23.95
C TYR A 400 0.11 -17.56 25.09
N THR A 401 -0.90 -18.42 25.29
CA THR A 401 -0.88 -19.41 26.39
C THR A 401 -0.07 -20.65 26.01
N GLN A 402 0.66 -21.21 26.98
CA GLN A 402 1.39 -22.47 26.81
C GLN A 402 0.47 -23.68 27.00
N ASP A 403 -0.45 -23.61 27.97
CA ASP A 403 -1.47 -24.64 28.17
C ASP A 403 -2.79 -24.22 27.52
N LYS A 404 -3.28 -25.06 26.60
CA LYS A 404 -4.45 -24.83 25.75
C LYS A 404 -5.58 -25.77 26.14
N THR A 405 -5.80 -25.86 27.45
CA THR A 405 -6.69 -26.83 28.08
C THR A 405 -7.58 -26.13 29.09
N ILE A 406 -8.89 -26.12 28.85
CA ILE A 406 -9.87 -25.88 29.92
C ILE A 406 -9.99 -27.21 30.67
N TYR A 407 -9.71 -27.21 31.97
CA TYR A 407 -9.87 -28.38 32.82
C TYR A 407 -11.29 -28.44 33.39
N LEU A 408 -11.85 -29.64 33.43
CA LEU A 408 -13.15 -29.95 34.03
C LEU A 408 -12.84 -30.80 35.27
N GLU A 409 -13.02 -30.22 36.45
CA GLU A 409 -12.60 -30.81 37.73
C GLU A 409 -13.46 -32.03 38.11
N ASP A 410 -12.89 -32.93 38.91
CA ASP A 410 -13.57 -34.16 39.33
C ASP A 410 -14.84 -33.85 40.13
N THR A 411 -15.97 -34.43 39.71
CA THR A 411 -17.28 -34.21 40.32
C THR A 411 -18.19 -35.43 40.22
N GLU A 412 -19.27 -35.42 41.01
CA GLU A 412 -20.21 -36.54 41.13
C GLU A 412 -21.14 -36.68 39.91
N ILE A 413 -21.35 -37.92 39.47
CA ILE A 413 -22.38 -38.33 38.53
C ILE A 413 -23.68 -38.54 39.32
N THR A 414 -24.72 -37.78 38.98
CA THR A 414 -25.97 -37.72 39.74
C THR A 414 -27.17 -38.08 38.86
N THR A 415 -28.33 -38.36 39.49
CA THR A 415 -29.60 -38.56 38.78
C THR A 415 -30.65 -37.55 39.27
N LYS A 416 -31.33 -36.87 38.35
CA LYS A 416 -32.34 -35.85 38.63
C LYS A 416 -33.48 -35.93 37.63
N ASN A 417 -34.73 -36.01 38.11
CA ASN A 417 -35.91 -36.23 37.26
C ASN A 417 -35.73 -37.44 36.30
N ASP A 418 -35.16 -38.51 36.84
CA ASP A 418 -34.76 -39.75 36.16
C ASP A 418 -33.77 -39.57 35.00
N ILE A 419 -33.01 -38.47 34.95
CA ILE A 419 -31.96 -38.18 33.96
C ILE A 419 -30.59 -38.25 34.62
N LEU A 420 -29.64 -38.95 33.99
CA LEU A 420 -28.25 -39.03 34.45
C LEU A 420 -27.47 -37.77 34.02
N GLU A 421 -27.07 -36.94 35.00
CA GLU A 421 -26.43 -35.63 34.80
C GLU A 421 -25.27 -35.34 35.76
N PHE A 422 -24.40 -34.41 35.40
CA PHE A 422 -23.23 -34.00 36.17
C PHE A 422 -23.04 -32.49 36.14
N SER A 423 -22.43 -31.93 37.18
CA SER A 423 -21.93 -30.56 37.21
C SER A 423 -20.79 -30.41 38.21
N GLY A 424 -19.78 -29.62 37.86
CA GLY A 424 -18.60 -29.38 38.69
C GLY A 424 -17.88 -28.08 38.30
N ASN A 425 -16.72 -27.84 38.90
CA ASN A 425 -15.92 -26.65 38.59
C ASN A 425 -15.16 -26.83 37.26
N ALA A 426 -14.88 -25.72 36.58
CA ALA A 426 -13.99 -25.68 35.43
C ALA A 426 -13.02 -24.50 35.56
N HIS A 427 -11.78 -24.69 35.11
CA HIS A 427 -10.76 -23.64 35.14
C HIS A 427 -9.87 -23.62 33.90
N PHE A 428 -9.32 -22.44 33.59
CA PHE A 428 -8.36 -22.21 32.52
C PHE A 428 -7.38 -21.11 32.92
N THR A 429 -6.10 -21.27 32.59
CA THR A 429 -5.11 -20.20 32.76
C THR A 429 -4.60 -19.76 31.41
N MET A 430 -4.77 -18.47 31.10
CA MET A 430 -4.20 -17.84 29.91
C MET A 430 -2.93 -17.08 30.30
N ASN A 431 -1.79 -17.46 29.73
CA ASN A 431 -0.62 -16.57 29.75
C ASN A 431 -0.84 -15.45 28.72
N GLN A 432 -0.71 -14.19 29.12
CA GLN A 432 -0.81 -13.02 28.24
C GLN A 432 0.37 -12.06 28.46
N PRO A 433 0.94 -11.42 27.42
CA PRO A 433 1.98 -10.40 27.60
C PRO A 433 1.46 -9.18 28.39
N ASP A 434 2.16 -8.82 29.45
CA ASP A 434 1.96 -7.59 30.20
C ASP A 434 2.76 -6.45 29.54
N TYR A 435 2.05 -5.66 28.76
CA TYR A 435 2.60 -4.46 28.09
C TYR A 435 2.87 -3.30 29.05
N SER A 436 2.48 -3.39 30.34
CA SER A 436 2.83 -2.41 31.37
C SER A 436 4.14 -2.74 32.11
N ASN A 437 4.54 -4.02 32.17
CA ASN A 437 5.72 -4.50 32.91
C ASN A 437 6.71 -5.29 32.02
N ASN A 438 7.41 -4.59 31.12
CA ASN A 438 8.59 -5.08 30.39
C ASN A 438 8.45 -6.48 29.74
N LEU A 439 7.33 -6.74 29.07
CA LEU A 439 7.07 -7.97 28.29
C LEU A 439 7.04 -9.27 29.12
N GLY A 440 6.80 -9.18 30.44
CA GLY A 440 6.50 -10.36 31.26
C GLY A 440 5.22 -11.07 30.80
N LEU A 441 5.08 -12.37 31.07
CA LEU A 441 3.81 -13.08 30.93
C LEU A 441 3.04 -13.04 32.25
N THR A 442 1.83 -12.48 32.21
CA THR A 442 0.89 -12.51 33.34
C THR A 442 -0.12 -13.65 33.14
N ASN A 443 -0.41 -14.36 34.22
CA ASN A 443 -1.34 -15.48 34.22
C ASN A 443 -2.75 -14.99 34.58
N ILE A 444 -3.63 -14.91 33.58
CA ILE A 444 -5.04 -14.60 33.77
C ILE A 444 -5.78 -15.92 34.08
N LYS A 445 -6.45 -15.99 35.22
CA LYS A 445 -7.24 -17.13 35.66
C LYS A 445 -8.70 -16.95 35.30
N TYR A 446 -9.26 -17.93 34.61
CA TYR A 446 -10.69 -18.08 34.37
C TYR A 446 -11.18 -19.25 35.21
N GLU A 447 -12.18 -19.01 36.04
CA GLU A 447 -12.74 -19.98 36.97
C GLU A 447 -14.28 -19.93 36.86
N GLY A 448 -14.96 -21.05 37.09
CA GLY A 448 -16.41 -21.18 36.92
C GLY A 448 -16.85 -22.64 36.91
N ASN A 449 -17.92 -22.96 36.17
CA ASN A 449 -18.61 -24.24 36.25
C ASN A 449 -18.75 -24.92 34.88
N TYR A 450 -18.92 -26.24 34.90
CA TYR A 450 -19.46 -27.02 33.79
C TYR A 450 -20.64 -27.88 34.24
N GLU A 451 -21.46 -28.29 33.27
CA GLU A 451 -22.56 -29.22 33.45
C GLU A 451 -22.78 -30.05 32.18
N GLY A 452 -23.40 -31.21 32.31
CA GLY A 452 -23.76 -32.03 31.16
C GLY A 452 -24.63 -33.22 31.51
N LYS A 453 -25.08 -33.93 30.47
CA LYS A 453 -26.03 -35.05 30.55
C LYS A 453 -25.54 -36.19 29.67
N PHE A 454 -25.70 -37.40 30.18
CA PHE A 454 -25.49 -38.62 29.40
C PHE A 454 -26.72 -38.86 28.51
N MET A 455 -26.46 -39.35 27.30
CA MET A 455 -27.46 -39.47 26.23
C MET A 455 -27.45 -40.87 25.63
N GLY A 456 -28.61 -41.26 25.11
CA GLY A 456 -28.80 -42.51 24.39
C GLY A 456 -28.78 -43.75 25.25
N LYS A 457 -28.75 -44.91 24.59
CA LYS A 457 -28.79 -46.21 25.25
C LYS A 457 -27.47 -46.50 25.99
N ASN A 458 -27.57 -46.82 27.28
CA ASN A 458 -26.44 -47.13 28.16
C ASN A 458 -25.37 -46.01 28.19
N ALA A 459 -25.77 -44.72 28.19
CA ALA A 459 -24.86 -43.57 28.13
C ALA A 459 -23.84 -43.67 26.97
N ALA A 460 -24.31 -43.94 25.75
CA ALA A 460 -23.44 -44.03 24.58
C ALA A 460 -22.82 -42.68 24.19
N GLN A 461 -23.54 -41.59 24.48
CA GLN A 461 -23.15 -40.22 24.10
C GLN A 461 -23.25 -39.29 25.32
N VAL A 462 -22.65 -38.10 25.19
CA VAL A 462 -22.68 -37.05 26.22
C VAL A 462 -22.81 -35.68 25.53
N ALA A 463 -23.49 -34.74 26.17
CA ALA A 463 -23.47 -33.33 25.79
C ALA A 463 -23.48 -32.42 27.03
N GLY A 464 -22.88 -31.23 26.94
CA GLY A 464 -22.79 -30.31 28.06
C GLY A 464 -22.32 -28.91 27.70
N LYS A 465 -22.31 -28.02 28.71
CA LYS A 465 -21.85 -26.62 28.62
C LYS A 465 -20.83 -26.29 29.72
N VAL A 466 -19.93 -25.35 29.41
CA VAL A 466 -18.96 -24.76 30.34
C VAL A 466 -19.15 -23.25 30.35
N LYS A 467 -19.02 -22.61 31.51
CA LYS A 467 -18.92 -21.15 31.64
C LYS A 467 -17.90 -20.80 32.72
N ILE A 468 -16.81 -20.15 32.31
CA ILE A 468 -15.75 -19.65 33.18
C ILE A 468 -15.51 -18.16 32.93
N VAL A 469 -15.20 -17.41 33.98
CA VAL A 469 -15.03 -15.96 33.93
C VAL A 469 -13.73 -15.53 34.60
N ASP A 470 -13.14 -14.45 34.11
CA ASP A 470 -12.05 -13.78 34.80
C ASP A 470 -12.62 -12.83 35.87
N HIS A 471 -12.30 -13.14 37.13
CA HIS A 471 -12.74 -12.40 38.31
C HIS A 471 -11.84 -11.20 38.64
N ASN A 472 -10.71 -11.00 37.93
CA ASN A 472 -9.66 -10.04 38.28
C ASN A 472 -9.74 -8.74 37.48
N HIS A 473 -10.40 -8.74 36.32
CA HIS A 473 -10.54 -7.55 35.47
C HIS A 473 -12.00 -7.04 35.43
N SER A 474 -12.19 -5.73 35.54
CA SER A 474 -13.50 -5.06 35.68
C SER A 474 -14.45 -5.19 34.47
N ALA A 475 -14.05 -5.88 33.41
CA ALA A 475 -14.87 -6.21 32.25
C ALA A 475 -15.23 -7.71 32.17
N SER A 476 -14.74 -8.54 33.13
CA SER A 476 -14.95 -9.98 33.28
C SER A 476 -15.19 -10.75 31.97
N PRO A 477 -14.16 -10.85 31.10
CA PRO A 477 -14.27 -11.62 29.86
C PRO A 477 -14.73 -13.04 30.16
N THR A 478 -15.75 -13.48 29.42
CA THR A 478 -16.47 -14.73 29.69
C THR A 478 -16.16 -15.74 28.60
N ILE A 479 -15.59 -16.88 28.98
CA ILE A 479 -15.41 -18.03 28.08
C ILE A 479 -16.57 -19.00 28.33
N ASN A 480 -17.40 -19.19 27.32
CA ASN A 480 -18.43 -20.23 27.31
C ASN A 480 -17.99 -21.32 26.32
N ALA A 481 -18.28 -22.58 26.61
CA ALA A 481 -18.13 -23.67 25.64
C ALA A 481 -19.36 -24.58 25.66
N VAL A 482 -19.60 -25.26 24.55
CA VAL A 482 -20.43 -26.48 24.50
C VAL A 482 -19.63 -27.60 23.90
N PHE A 483 -19.98 -28.83 24.27
CA PHE A 483 -19.37 -30.05 23.79
C PHE A 483 -20.42 -31.14 23.61
N ALA A 484 -20.23 -32.02 22.63
CA ALA A 484 -20.96 -33.27 22.52
C ALA A 484 -20.10 -34.34 21.84
N GLY A 485 -20.21 -35.59 22.29
CA GLY A 485 -19.32 -36.67 21.90
C GLY A 485 -19.82 -38.05 22.32
N GLU A 486 -19.03 -39.06 21.99
CA GLU A 486 -19.35 -40.49 22.19
C GLU A 486 -18.17 -41.25 22.81
N ARG A 487 -18.48 -42.40 23.41
CA ARG A 487 -17.55 -43.28 24.15
C ARG A 487 -16.72 -44.21 23.28
#